data_AF-A0A528WI04-F1
#
_entry.id   AF-A0A528WI04-F1
#
_cell.length_a   1.000
_cell.length_b   1.000
_cell.length_c   1.000
_cell.angle_alpha   90.00
_cell.angle_beta   90.00
_cell.angle_gamma   90.00
#
_symmetry.space_group_name_H-M   'P 1'
#
loop_
_entity.id
_entity.type
_entity.pdbx_description
1 polymer ?
#
loop_
_entity_poly.entity_id
_entity_poly.type
_entity_poly.pdbx_seq_one_letter_code
_entity_poly.pdbx_strand_id
1 'polypeptide(L)'
;MRSGASAPLALTDTGHGIQAFARRQLVRLVGAGLFVFTAFGVASLATWNVADPSFSHATNNIVTNAMGYAGAVFSDLAMQFFGLAAVAGLVPAVVWGFLLFSARGVDRLPKRGLAWFGFALTAAAIVGCVTPPNTWPLPTGLGGVFGDMVLKIPGIAVGGYPRGLFASIVAVVLAAPALWLFSYGSALIARKNGFAVMERAAEPD
;
A
#
# COMPACT_ATOMS: atom_id res chain seq x y z
N MET A 1 56.40 39.06 1.94
CA MET A 1 55.27 39.01 2.90
C MET A 1 54.17 38.16 2.28
N ARG A 2 53.98 36.91 2.73
CA ARG A 2 52.93 36.01 2.24
C ARG A 2 51.69 36.23 3.11
N SER A 3 50.65 36.84 2.53
CA SER A 3 49.35 37.02 3.18
C SER A 3 48.71 35.66 3.41
N GLY A 4 48.56 35.28 4.69
CA GLY A 4 47.78 34.13 5.10
C GLY A 4 46.30 34.45 4.93
N ALA A 5 45.69 33.96 3.86
CA ALA A 5 44.25 33.91 3.75
C ALA A 5 43.75 32.78 4.67
N SER A 6 43.45 33.14 5.92
CA SER A 6 42.66 32.29 6.81
C SER A 6 41.28 32.16 6.18
N ALA A 7 41.00 31.01 5.55
CA ALA A 7 39.67 30.66 5.12
C ALA A 7 38.76 30.67 6.36
N PRO A 8 37.71 31.51 6.41
CA PRO A 8 36.79 31.49 7.52
C PRO A 8 36.10 30.13 7.50
N LEU A 9 36.34 29.33 8.54
CA LEU A 9 35.63 28.08 8.77
C LEU A 9 34.15 28.43 8.88
N ALA A 10 33.38 28.11 7.83
CA ALA A 10 31.95 28.36 7.73
C ALA A 10 31.19 27.48 8.73
N LEU A 11 31.25 27.86 10.00
CA LEU A 11 30.58 27.17 11.11
C LEU A 11 29.05 27.43 11.09
N THR A 12 28.57 28.38 10.30
CA THR A 12 27.15 28.67 10.05
C THR A 12 26.45 27.63 9.17
N ASP A 13 27.17 26.76 8.48
CA ASP A 13 26.63 25.76 7.53
C ASP A 13 26.30 24.40 8.19
N THR A 14 26.77 24.17 9.41
CA THR A 14 26.66 22.89 10.12
C THR A 14 25.22 22.53 10.50
N GLY A 15 24.40 23.50 10.88
CA GLY A 15 22.99 23.30 11.25
C GLY A 15 22.12 22.83 10.07
N HIS A 16 22.28 23.45 8.90
CA HIS A 16 21.55 23.09 7.69
C HIS A 16 22.03 21.75 7.10
N GLY A 17 23.33 21.48 7.15
CA GLY A 17 23.90 20.19 6.76
C GLY A 17 23.37 19.02 7.59
N ILE A 18 23.32 19.17 8.92
CA ILE A 18 22.80 18.13 9.83
C ILE A 18 21.30 17.92 9.63
N GLN A 19 20.51 18.98 9.50
CA GLN A 19 19.06 18.86 9.24
C GLN A 19 18.76 18.18 7.91
N ALA A 20 19.48 18.54 6.84
CA ALA A 20 19.33 17.92 5.53
C ALA A 20 19.75 16.43 5.56
N PHE A 21 20.84 16.11 6.26
CA PHE A 21 21.26 14.73 6.47
C PHE A 21 20.23 13.92 7.27
N ALA A 22 19.78 14.43 8.42
CA ALA A 22 18.77 13.79 9.26
C ALA A 22 17.49 13.52 8.49
N ARG A 23 16.99 14.50 7.71
CA ARG A 23 15.82 14.33 6.84
C ARG A 23 16.01 13.23 5.81
N ARG A 24 17.19 13.14 5.17
CA ARG A 24 17.50 12.06 4.22
C ARG A 24 17.48 10.69 4.90
N GLN A 25 18.04 10.57 6.11
CA GLN A 25 18.01 9.30 6.85
C GLN A 25 16.58 8.93 7.28
N LEU A 26 15.79 9.89 7.78
CA LEU A 26 14.39 9.66 8.13
C LEU A 26 13.58 9.14 6.94
N VAL A 27 13.75 9.73 5.75
CA VAL A 27 13.07 9.25 4.53
C VAL A 27 13.47 7.81 4.20
N ARG A 28 14.76 7.46 4.34
CA ARG A 28 15.22 6.08 4.11
C ARG A 28 14.67 5.10 5.15
N LEU A 29 14.61 5.52 6.42
CA LEU A 29 14.02 4.73 7.51
C LEU A 29 12.53 4.49 7.30
N VAL A 30 11.77 5.48 6.81
CA VAL A 30 10.37 5.27 6.41
C VAL A 30 10.28 4.24 5.28
N GLY A 31 11.18 4.30 4.30
CA GLY A 31 11.25 3.30 3.23
C GLY A 31 11.52 1.89 3.74
N ALA A 32 12.48 1.75 4.65
CA ALA A 32 12.78 0.48 5.31
C ALA A 32 11.59 -0.02 6.15
N GLY A 33 10.93 0.88 6.88
CA GLY A 33 9.72 0.58 7.66
C GLY A 33 8.58 0.06 6.79
N LEU A 34 8.40 0.60 5.58
CA LEU A 34 7.42 0.06 4.62
C LEU A 34 7.74 -1.37 4.18
N PHE A 35 9.02 -1.71 3.95
CA PHE A 35 9.39 -3.09 3.64
C PHE A 35 9.10 -4.05 4.80
N VAL A 36 9.44 -3.65 6.03
CA VAL A 36 9.12 -4.42 7.24
C VAL A 36 7.61 -4.59 7.39
N PHE A 37 6.83 -3.52 7.19
CA PHE A 37 5.38 -3.55 7.24
C PHE A 37 4.79 -4.48 6.16
N THR A 38 5.28 -4.42 4.92
CA THR A 38 4.82 -5.32 3.86
C THR A 38 5.19 -6.76 4.15
N ALA A 39 6.41 -7.05 4.62
CA ALA A 39 6.81 -8.41 5.00
C ALA A 39 5.93 -8.95 6.13
N PHE A 40 5.68 -8.13 7.17
CA PHE A 40 4.75 -8.45 8.25
C PHE A 40 3.35 -8.74 7.71
N GLY A 41 2.83 -7.88 6.83
CA GLY A 41 1.49 -8.03 6.27
C GLY A 41 1.33 -9.28 5.40
N VAL A 42 2.32 -9.58 4.55
CA VAL A 42 2.33 -10.79 3.71
C VAL A 42 2.42 -12.04 4.58
N ALA A 43 3.33 -12.09 5.55
CA ALA A 43 3.44 -13.23 6.47
C ALA A 43 2.15 -13.44 7.26
N SER A 44 1.57 -12.36 7.79
CA SER A 44 0.31 -12.40 8.52
C SER A 44 -0.84 -12.94 7.67
N LEU A 45 -0.96 -12.48 6.41
CA LEU A 45 -1.99 -12.93 5.47
C LEU A 45 -1.77 -14.39 5.03
N ALA A 46 -0.51 -14.80 4.83
CA ALA A 46 -0.18 -16.16 4.42
C ALA A 46 -0.50 -17.19 5.51
N THR A 47 -0.41 -16.79 6.78
CA THR A 47 -0.79 -17.63 7.94
C THR A 47 -2.12 -17.18 8.56
N TRP A 48 -3.00 -16.57 7.78
CA TRP A 48 -4.32 -16.18 8.28
C TRP A 48 -5.15 -17.42 8.63
N ASN A 49 -5.79 -17.36 9.80
CA ASN A 49 -6.70 -18.39 10.28
C ASN A 49 -7.95 -17.72 10.85
N VAL A 50 -9.12 -18.09 10.34
CA VAL A 50 -10.40 -17.54 10.81
C VAL A 50 -10.68 -17.86 12.28
N ALA A 51 -10.06 -18.91 12.83
CA ALA A 51 -10.25 -19.32 14.22
C ALA A 51 -9.34 -18.58 15.22
N ASP A 52 -8.37 -17.80 14.75
CA ASP A 52 -7.50 -17.02 15.63
C ASP A 52 -8.30 -15.91 16.36
N PRO A 53 -7.88 -15.51 17.57
CA PRO A 53 -8.48 -14.37 18.24
C PRO A 53 -8.13 -13.07 17.51
N SER A 54 -9.14 -12.23 17.32
CA SER A 54 -9.02 -10.93 16.68
C SER A 54 -10.05 -9.93 17.23
N PHE A 55 -10.04 -8.70 16.72
CA PHE A 55 -11.06 -7.70 17.11
C PHE A 55 -12.47 -8.06 16.63
N SER A 56 -12.59 -8.79 15.53
CA SER A 56 -13.89 -9.23 15.01
C SER A 56 -14.31 -10.59 15.57
N HIS A 57 -13.36 -11.36 16.09
CA HIS A 57 -13.55 -12.72 16.55
C HIS A 57 -12.92 -12.90 17.95
N ALA A 58 -13.69 -12.55 18.97
CA ALA A 58 -13.27 -12.67 20.37
C ALA A 58 -13.40 -14.13 20.85
N THR A 59 -12.28 -14.84 20.88
CA THR A 59 -12.18 -16.22 21.36
C THR A 59 -10.98 -16.39 22.30
N ASN A 60 -10.96 -17.47 23.08
CA ASN A 60 -9.83 -17.86 23.94
C ASN A 60 -8.89 -18.86 23.25
N ASN A 61 -9.01 -19.02 21.93
CA ASN A 61 -8.12 -19.90 21.17
C ASN A 61 -6.67 -19.40 21.21
N ILE A 62 -5.75 -20.35 21.13
CA ILE A 62 -4.32 -20.05 20.98
C ILE A 62 -4.09 -19.43 19.60
N VAL A 63 -3.34 -18.33 19.55
CA VAL A 63 -2.98 -17.67 18.28
C VAL A 63 -2.08 -18.58 17.45
N THR A 64 -2.47 -18.84 16.21
CA THR A 64 -1.71 -19.66 15.26
C THR A 64 -0.95 -18.86 14.21
N ASN A 65 -1.30 -17.58 14.01
CA ASN A 65 -0.60 -16.69 13.09
C ASN A 65 0.90 -16.56 13.40
N ALA A 66 1.75 -16.67 12.38
CA ALA A 66 3.21 -16.62 12.55
C ALA A 66 3.71 -15.28 13.08
N MET A 67 2.97 -14.19 12.84
CA MET A 67 3.30 -12.86 13.36
C MET A 67 2.62 -12.57 14.71
N GLY A 68 2.10 -13.61 15.38
CA GLY A 68 1.43 -13.53 16.66
C GLY A 68 0.09 -12.79 16.60
N TYR A 69 -0.38 -12.30 17.75
CA TYR A 69 -1.71 -11.68 17.87
C TYR A 69 -1.88 -10.46 16.96
N ALA A 70 -0.84 -9.62 16.83
CA ALA A 70 -0.88 -8.47 15.94
C ALA A 70 -1.09 -8.88 14.47
N GLY A 71 -0.47 -9.99 14.04
CA GLY A 71 -0.65 -10.54 12.70
C GLY A 71 -2.04 -11.11 12.49
N ALA A 72 -2.56 -11.85 13.47
CA ALA A 72 -3.93 -12.36 13.45
C ALA A 72 -4.95 -11.22 13.30
N VAL A 73 -4.83 -10.16 14.10
CA VAL A 73 -5.70 -8.97 14.02
C VAL A 73 -5.57 -8.27 12.67
N PHE A 74 -4.34 -8.03 12.19
CA PHE A 74 -4.10 -7.34 10.92
C PHE A 74 -4.70 -8.12 9.75
N SER A 75 -4.37 -9.41 9.65
CA SER A 75 -4.81 -10.26 8.55
C SER A 75 -6.32 -10.48 8.56
N ASP A 76 -6.94 -10.61 9.73
CA ASP A 76 -8.38 -10.70 9.86
C ASP A 76 -9.12 -9.45 9.34
N LEU A 77 -8.69 -8.25 9.76
CA LEU A 77 -9.26 -7.01 9.24
C LEU A 77 -9.03 -6.88 7.72
N ALA A 78 -7.83 -7.18 7.25
CA ALA A 78 -7.51 -7.11 5.83
C ALA A 78 -8.38 -8.07 4.99
N MET A 79 -8.59 -9.30 5.47
CA MET A 79 -9.44 -10.31 4.83
C MET A 79 -10.93 -9.92 4.86
N GLN A 80 -11.43 -9.31 5.92
CA GLN A 80 -12.81 -8.84 5.96
C GLN A 80 -13.07 -7.69 4.97
N PHE A 81 -12.17 -6.70 4.94
CA PHE A 81 -12.38 -5.52 4.11
C PHE A 81 -12.06 -5.75 2.64
N PHE A 82 -10.93 -6.42 2.34
CA PHE A 82 -10.40 -6.58 0.99
C PHE A 82 -10.35 -8.04 0.50
N GLY A 83 -10.60 -9.01 1.38
CA GLY A 83 -10.48 -10.43 1.04
C GLY A 83 -9.09 -10.76 0.49
N LEU A 84 -9.04 -11.62 -0.54
CA LEU A 84 -7.77 -12.01 -1.17
C LEU A 84 -7.06 -10.84 -1.87
N ALA A 85 -7.76 -9.75 -2.18
CA ALA A 85 -7.14 -8.56 -2.77
C ALA A 85 -6.28 -7.77 -1.76
N ALA A 86 -6.32 -8.08 -0.46
CA ALA A 86 -5.46 -7.48 0.54
C ALA A 86 -3.97 -7.57 0.16
N VAL A 87 -3.53 -8.69 -0.42
CA VAL A 87 -2.16 -8.89 -0.88
C VAL A 87 -1.81 -7.91 -2.00
N ALA A 88 -2.70 -7.71 -2.97
CA ALA A 88 -2.50 -6.72 -4.03
C ALA A 88 -2.39 -5.30 -3.45
N GLY A 89 -3.19 -4.99 -2.43
CA GLY A 89 -3.13 -3.73 -1.69
C GLY A 89 -1.76 -3.43 -1.05
N LEU A 90 -0.92 -4.44 -0.78
CA LEU A 90 0.43 -4.26 -0.25
C LEU A 90 1.47 -3.88 -1.32
N VAL A 91 1.20 -4.11 -2.61
CA VAL A 91 2.19 -3.93 -3.68
C VAL A 91 2.66 -2.47 -3.80
N PRO A 92 1.79 -1.44 -3.77
CA PRO A 92 2.26 -0.06 -3.83
C PRO A 92 3.14 0.33 -2.62
N ALA A 93 2.97 -0.31 -1.46
CA ALA A 93 3.83 -0.10 -0.29
C ALA A 93 5.28 -0.49 -0.57
N VAL A 94 5.49 -1.60 -1.29
CA VAL A 94 6.82 -2.06 -1.70
C VAL A 94 7.49 -1.02 -2.62
N VAL A 95 6.73 -0.48 -3.58
CA VAL A 95 7.25 0.52 -4.52
C VAL A 95 7.59 1.81 -3.78
N TRP A 96 6.73 2.28 -2.87
CA TRP A 96 7.02 3.44 -2.04
C TRP A 96 8.21 3.19 -1.11
N GLY A 97 8.30 2.01 -0.52
CA GLY A 97 9.43 1.56 0.28
C GLY A 97 10.74 1.69 -0.48
N PHE A 98 10.78 1.17 -1.71
CA PHE A 98 11.95 1.27 -2.58
C PHE A 98 12.31 2.72 -2.94
N LEU A 99 11.32 3.53 -3.30
CA LEU A 99 11.54 4.94 -3.68
C LEU A 99 12.07 5.78 -2.51
N LEU A 100 11.51 5.58 -1.31
CA LEU A 100 11.92 6.30 -0.10
C LEU A 100 13.28 5.81 0.39
N PHE A 101 13.51 4.49 0.40
CA PHE A 101 14.80 3.89 0.75
C PHE A 101 15.92 4.35 -0.20
N SER A 102 15.61 4.52 -1.48
CA SER A 102 16.54 5.05 -2.49
C SER A 102 16.67 6.58 -2.50
N ALA A 103 16.09 7.28 -1.51
CA ALA A 103 16.05 8.75 -1.43
C ALA A 103 15.47 9.47 -2.67
N ARG A 104 14.65 8.76 -3.47
CA ARG A 104 13.95 9.31 -4.64
C ARG A 104 12.64 10.01 -4.27
N GLY A 105 12.12 9.78 -3.06
CA GLY A 105 10.91 10.41 -2.54
C GLY A 105 9.61 9.98 -3.25
N VAL A 106 8.47 10.36 -2.68
CA VAL A 106 7.15 10.20 -3.29
C VAL A 106 6.47 11.56 -3.34
N ASP A 107 6.13 12.02 -4.54
CA ASP A 107 5.48 13.32 -4.75
C ASP A 107 3.95 13.19 -4.65
N ARG A 108 3.25 14.30 -4.34
CA ARG A 108 1.78 14.36 -4.28
C ARG A 108 1.16 13.27 -3.39
N LEU A 109 1.75 13.03 -2.21
CA LEU A 109 1.38 11.97 -1.26
C LEU A 109 -0.14 11.81 -1.06
N PRO A 110 -0.96 12.86 -0.84
CA PRO A 110 -2.40 12.67 -0.66
C PRO A 110 -3.09 12.08 -1.89
N LYS A 111 -2.77 12.60 -3.09
CA LYS A 111 -3.37 12.11 -4.34
C LYS A 111 -2.95 10.68 -4.66
N ARG A 112 -1.69 10.35 -4.40
CA ARG A 112 -1.17 9.00 -4.64
C ARG A 112 -1.70 8.00 -3.60
N GLY A 113 -1.87 8.42 -2.35
CA GLY A 113 -2.53 7.61 -1.31
C GLY A 113 -3.99 7.32 -1.64
N LEU A 114 -4.74 8.32 -2.12
CA LEU A 114 -6.11 8.11 -2.61
C LEU A 114 -6.16 7.16 -3.82
N ALA A 115 -5.23 7.30 -4.77
CA ALA A 115 -5.16 6.39 -5.91
C ALA A 115 -4.76 4.96 -5.52
N TRP A 116 -3.87 4.80 -4.53
CA TRP A 116 -3.55 3.51 -3.96
C TRP A 116 -4.80 2.89 -3.31
N PHE A 117 -5.52 3.63 -2.47
CA PHE A 117 -6.78 3.12 -1.91
C PHE A 117 -7.80 2.75 -3.01
N GLY A 118 -7.95 3.57 -4.05
CA GLY A 118 -8.79 3.28 -5.20
C GLY A 118 -8.35 2.01 -5.96
N PHE A 119 -7.03 1.78 -6.09
CA PHE A 119 -6.50 0.53 -6.63
C PHE A 119 -6.88 -0.66 -5.75
N ALA A 120 -6.74 -0.57 -4.43
CA ALA A 120 -7.12 -1.64 -3.52
C ALA A 120 -8.63 -1.96 -3.61
N LEU A 121 -9.49 -0.94 -3.71
CA LEU A 121 -10.93 -1.10 -3.92
C LEU A 121 -11.27 -1.78 -5.25
N THR A 122 -10.65 -1.34 -6.34
CA THR A 122 -10.89 -1.91 -7.67
C THR A 122 -10.33 -3.33 -7.79
N ALA A 123 -9.18 -3.61 -7.18
CA ALA A 123 -8.62 -4.96 -7.07
C ALA A 123 -9.55 -5.89 -6.26
N ALA A 124 -10.09 -5.42 -5.14
CA ALA A 124 -11.09 -6.14 -4.36
C ALA A 124 -12.35 -6.47 -5.19
N ALA A 125 -12.85 -5.52 -5.97
CA ALA A 125 -13.98 -5.75 -6.87
C ALA A 125 -13.67 -6.79 -7.96
N ILE A 126 -12.48 -6.72 -8.58
CA ILE A 126 -12.04 -7.71 -9.59
C ILE A 126 -11.96 -9.12 -8.98
N VAL A 127 -11.39 -9.25 -7.79
CA VAL A 127 -11.31 -10.52 -7.08
C VAL A 127 -12.70 -11.03 -6.69
N GLY A 128 -13.62 -10.14 -6.28
CA GLY A 128 -15.01 -10.47 -5.97
C GLY A 128 -15.81 -11.00 -7.17
N CYS A 129 -15.41 -10.71 -8.41
CA CYS A 129 -16.03 -11.31 -9.59
C CYS A 129 -15.79 -12.82 -9.71
N VAL A 130 -14.83 -13.37 -8.95
CA VAL A 130 -14.56 -14.81 -8.90
C VAL A 130 -15.51 -15.46 -7.90
N THR A 131 -16.16 -16.54 -8.31
CA THR A 131 -17.08 -17.27 -7.44
C THR A 131 -16.31 -17.92 -6.29
N PRO A 132 -16.64 -17.62 -5.01
CA PRO A 132 -15.98 -18.24 -3.88
C PRO A 132 -16.21 -19.76 -3.87
N PRO A 133 -15.21 -20.58 -3.48
CA PRO A 133 -15.42 -22.00 -3.26
C PRO A 133 -16.33 -22.24 -2.05
N ASN A 134 -16.98 -23.41 -1.99
CA ASN A 134 -17.86 -23.77 -0.87
C ASN A 134 -17.18 -23.78 0.51
N THR A 135 -15.84 -23.89 0.55
CA THR A 135 -15.03 -23.85 1.76
C THR A 135 -14.64 -22.44 2.19
N TRP A 136 -15.10 -21.40 1.49
CA TRP A 136 -14.80 -20.03 1.85
C TRP A 136 -15.45 -19.65 3.19
N PRO A 137 -14.65 -19.23 4.19
CA PRO A 137 -15.14 -19.08 5.56
C PRO A 137 -15.88 -17.76 5.82
N LEU A 138 -15.69 -16.74 4.98
CA LEU A 138 -16.29 -15.42 5.18
C LEU A 138 -17.67 -15.34 4.51
N PRO A 139 -18.62 -14.58 5.08
CA PRO A 139 -19.94 -14.36 4.47
C PRO A 139 -19.87 -13.44 3.24
N THR A 140 -18.74 -12.80 3.00
CA THR A 140 -18.46 -11.90 1.87
C THR A 140 -17.87 -12.65 0.69
N GLY A 141 -17.89 -12.02 -0.50
CA GLY A 141 -17.17 -12.51 -1.66
C GLY A 141 -15.64 -12.53 -1.43
N LEU A 142 -14.90 -13.09 -2.40
CA LEU A 142 -13.43 -13.17 -2.32
C LEU A 142 -12.74 -11.79 -2.25
N GLY A 143 -13.44 -10.72 -2.63
CA GLY A 143 -12.99 -9.34 -2.54
C GLY A 143 -13.29 -8.65 -1.20
N GLY A 144 -13.85 -9.35 -0.22
CA GLY A 144 -14.27 -8.76 1.05
C GLY A 144 -15.41 -7.75 0.90
N VAL A 145 -15.70 -7.02 1.99
CA VAL A 145 -16.78 -6.04 2.06
C VAL A 145 -16.64 -4.96 0.98
N PHE A 146 -15.44 -4.45 0.75
CA PHE A 146 -15.24 -3.38 -0.23
C PHE A 146 -15.47 -3.87 -1.67
N GLY A 147 -15.02 -5.08 -2.00
CA GLY A 147 -15.31 -5.69 -3.30
C GLY A 147 -16.82 -5.83 -3.51
N ASP A 148 -17.52 -6.38 -2.52
CA ASP A 148 -18.97 -6.55 -2.57
C ASP A 148 -19.71 -5.20 -2.69
N MET A 149 -19.22 -4.15 -2.01
CA MET A 149 -19.78 -2.79 -2.14
C MET A 149 -19.63 -2.23 -3.56
N VAL A 150 -18.47 -2.40 -4.20
CA VAL A 150 -18.25 -1.94 -5.57
C VAL A 150 -19.12 -2.74 -6.54
N LEU A 151 -19.22 -4.06 -6.36
CA LEU A 151 -19.99 -4.96 -7.24
C LEU A 151 -21.51 -4.80 -7.11
N LYS A 152 -22.02 -4.15 -6.06
CA LYS A 152 -23.43 -3.76 -6.00
C LYS A 152 -23.83 -2.84 -7.16
N ILE A 153 -22.94 -1.96 -7.63
CA ILE A 153 -23.23 -1.02 -8.72
C ILE A 153 -23.57 -1.75 -10.02
N PRO A 154 -22.69 -2.61 -10.59
CA PRO A 154 -23.06 -3.42 -11.76
C PRO A 154 -24.15 -4.45 -11.44
N GLY A 155 -24.28 -4.89 -10.18
CA GLY A 155 -25.33 -5.80 -9.76
C GLY A 155 -26.75 -5.26 -9.92
N ILE A 156 -26.94 -3.94 -9.86
CA ILE A 156 -28.25 -3.30 -10.13
C ILE A 156 -28.74 -3.62 -11.54
N ALA A 157 -27.84 -3.71 -12.52
CA ALA A 157 -28.21 -3.98 -13.91
C ALA A 157 -28.70 -5.43 -14.15
N VAL A 158 -28.30 -6.37 -13.29
CA VAL A 158 -28.61 -7.81 -13.42
C VAL A 158 -29.54 -8.29 -12.30
N GLY A 159 -29.93 -7.41 -11.38
CA GLY A 159 -30.83 -7.73 -10.26
C GLY A 159 -30.19 -8.59 -9.17
N GLY A 160 -28.84 -8.64 -9.09
CA GLY A 160 -28.14 -9.49 -8.13
C GLY A 160 -26.62 -9.41 -8.22
N TYR A 161 -25.93 -10.22 -7.42
CA TYR A 161 -24.47 -10.26 -7.43
C TYR A 161 -23.94 -10.72 -8.80
N PRO A 162 -22.93 -10.04 -9.38
CA PRO A 162 -22.35 -10.43 -10.66
C PRO A 162 -21.83 -11.88 -10.62
N ARG A 163 -22.27 -12.73 -11.57
CA ARG A 163 -21.78 -14.11 -11.70
C ARG A 163 -21.50 -14.47 -13.16
N GLY A 164 -20.72 -15.54 -13.37
CA GLY A 164 -20.43 -16.10 -14.69
C GLY A 164 -19.80 -15.11 -15.66
N LEU A 165 -20.32 -15.09 -16.90
CA LEU A 165 -19.79 -14.22 -17.97
C LEU A 165 -19.91 -12.73 -17.62
N PHE A 166 -21.01 -12.30 -16.98
CA PHE A 166 -21.19 -10.91 -16.59
C PHE A 166 -20.12 -10.44 -15.59
N ALA A 167 -19.82 -11.26 -14.58
CA ALA A 167 -18.74 -10.96 -13.65
C ALA A 167 -17.38 -10.85 -14.34
N SER A 168 -17.13 -11.72 -15.34
CA SER A 168 -15.91 -11.68 -16.15
C SER A 168 -15.78 -10.38 -16.94
N ILE A 169 -16.87 -9.91 -17.54
CA ILE A 169 -16.91 -8.62 -18.25
C ILE A 169 -16.64 -7.47 -17.28
N VAL A 170 -17.30 -7.46 -16.11
CA VAL A 170 -17.07 -6.44 -15.08
C VAL A 170 -15.61 -6.42 -14.64
N ALA A 171 -14.99 -7.58 -14.40
CA ALA A 171 -13.59 -7.68 -14.03
C ALA A 171 -12.65 -7.08 -15.11
N VAL A 172 -12.90 -7.40 -16.38
CA VAL A 172 -12.13 -6.86 -17.52
C VAL A 172 -12.28 -5.34 -17.61
N VAL A 173 -13.51 -4.82 -17.46
CA VAL A 173 -13.77 -3.37 -17.48
C VAL A 173 -13.05 -2.66 -16.33
N LEU A 174 -12.99 -3.27 -15.14
CA LEU A 174 -12.31 -2.72 -13.98
C LEU A 174 -10.78 -2.84 -14.04
N ALA A 175 -10.22 -3.72 -14.89
CA ALA A 175 -8.79 -3.93 -14.99
C ALA A 175 -8.03 -2.67 -15.46
N ALA A 176 -8.55 -1.97 -16.47
CA ALA A 176 -7.93 -0.74 -16.98
C ALA A 176 -7.81 0.38 -15.92
N PRO A 177 -8.90 0.78 -15.21
CA PRO A 177 -8.77 1.76 -14.14
C PRO A 177 -7.93 1.25 -12.97
N ALA A 178 -7.98 -0.04 -12.64
CA ALA A 178 -7.13 -0.62 -11.60
C ALA A 178 -5.63 -0.47 -11.94
N LEU A 179 -5.23 -0.79 -13.18
CA LEU A 179 -3.84 -0.63 -13.64
C LEU A 179 -3.39 0.83 -13.65
N TRP A 180 -4.25 1.75 -14.04
CA TRP A 180 -3.95 3.18 -14.00
C TRP A 180 -3.78 3.68 -12.56
N LEU A 181 -4.71 3.33 -11.67
CA LEU A 181 -4.68 3.68 -10.24
C LEU A 181 -3.46 3.06 -9.56
N PHE A 182 -3.10 1.82 -9.88
CA PHE A 182 -1.88 1.17 -9.42
C PHE A 182 -0.64 1.94 -9.86
N SER A 183 -0.54 2.26 -11.15
CA SER A 183 0.63 2.92 -11.72
C SER A 183 0.81 4.34 -11.16
N TYR A 184 -0.29 5.09 -11.04
CA TYR A 184 -0.27 6.43 -10.45
C TYR A 184 -0.06 6.38 -8.93
N GLY A 185 -0.79 5.52 -8.21
CA GLY A 185 -0.68 5.36 -6.77
C GLY A 185 0.72 4.91 -6.33
N SER A 186 1.31 3.94 -7.02
CA SER A 186 2.67 3.44 -6.78
C SER A 186 3.78 4.42 -7.19
N ALA A 187 3.44 5.59 -7.70
CA ALA A 187 4.39 6.57 -8.22
C ALA A 187 5.27 6.07 -9.37
N LEU A 188 4.77 5.16 -10.21
CA LEU A 188 5.49 4.70 -11.40
C LEU A 188 5.33 5.67 -12.58
N ILE A 189 4.22 6.41 -12.63
CA ILE A 189 3.92 7.40 -13.67
C ILE A 189 3.72 8.82 -13.11
N ALA A 190 3.77 9.79 -14.03
CA ALA A 190 3.47 11.21 -13.79
C ALA A 190 4.30 11.87 -12.66
N ARG A 191 5.51 11.38 -12.39
CA ARG A 191 6.41 11.96 -11.36
C ARG A 191 6.97 13.30 -11.82
N LYS A 192 6.98 14.31 -10.94
CA LYS A 192 7.51 15.65 -11.26
C LYS A 192 9.01 15.64 -11.62
N ASN A 193 9.81 14.84 -10.91
CA ASN A 193 11.28 14.84 -11.03
C ASN A 193 11.82 13.51 -11.63
N GLY A 194 10.98 12.73 -12.31
CA GLY A 194 11.33 11.38 -12.76
C GLY A 194 11.78 10.48 -11.59
N PHE A 195 12.80 9.64 -11.83
CA PHE A 195 13.42 8.77 -10.82
C PHE A 195 14.71 9.34 -10.20
N ALA A 196 14.98 10.63 -10.42
CA ALA A 196 16.14 11.28 -9.82
C ALA A 196 16.04 11.30 -8.28
N VAL A 197 17.19 11.29 -7.62
CA VAL A 197 17.29 11.52 -6.17
C VAL A 197 16.81 12.95 -5.89
N MET A 198 16.04 13.14 -4.81
CA MET A 198 15.61 14.47 -4.40
C MET A 198 16.78 15.26 -3.77
N GLU A 199 17.71 15.73 -4.57
CA GLU A 199 18.58 16.86 -4.20
C GLU A 199 17.75 18.13 -4.47
N ARG A 200 17.51 18.97 -3.45
CA ARG A 200 16.88 20.26 -3.73
C ARG A 200 17.94 21.14 -4.40
N ALA A 201 17.60 21.74 -5.54
CA ALA A 201 18.38 22.82 -6.13
C ALA A 201 18.61 23.89 -5.05
N ALA A 202 19.84 24.40 -4.98
CA ALA A 202 20.14 25.58 -4.19
C ALA A 202 19.13 26.68 -4.58
N GLU A 203 18.43 27.23 -3.58
CA GLU A 203 17.67 28.46 -3.81
C GLU A 203 18.68 29.54 -4.21
N PRO A 204 18.49 30.25 -5.33
CA PRO A 204 19.29 31.42 -5.61
C PRO A 204 18.91 32.51 -4.59
N ASP A 205 19.94 33.04 -3.90
CA ASP A 205 19.86 34.16 -2.96
C ASP A 205 19.19 35.41 -3.55
#